data_AF-A0A379V746-F1
#
_entry.id   AF-A0A379V746-F1
#
_cell.length_a   1.000
_cell.length_b   1.000
_cell.length_c   1.000
_cell.angle_alpha   90.00
_cell.angle_beta   90.00
_cell.angle_gamma   90.00
#
_symmetry.space_group_name_H-M   'P 1'
#
loop_
_entity.id
_entity.type
_entity.pdbx_description
1 polymer ?
#
loop_
_entity_poly.entity_id
_entity_poly.type
_entity_poly.pdbx_seq_one_letter_code
_entity_poly.pdbx_strand_id
1 'polypeptide(L)'
;MRRAWPSNVRELANAAELFAVGVLPLAETVNPQLLLQEPTPLDRRVEEYERQIITEALNIHQGRINEVAEYLQIPRKKLYLRMKKYGLSKEHYKF
;
A
#
# COMPACT_ATOMS: atom_id res chain seq x y z
N MET A 1 30.75 5.98 3.84
CA MET A 1 29.47 5.70 3.14
C MET A 1 29.58 6.21 1.71
N ARG A 2 29.64 5.31 0.72
CA ARG A 2 29.69 5.67 -0.71
C ARG A 2 28.43 5.13 -1.38
N ARG A 3 27.64 6.00 -2.00
CA ARG A 3 26.52 5.64 -2.86
C ARG A 3 27.10 5.38 -4.25
N ALA A 4 27.01 4.15 -4.74
CA ALA A 4 27.42 3.84 -6.10
C ALA A 4 26.29 4.29 -7.04
N TRP A 5 26.51 5.41 -7.72
CA TRP A 5 25.67 5.88 -8.83
C TRP A 5 26.18 5.18 -10.09
N PRO A 6 25.52 4.10 -10.56
CA PRO A 6 26.16 3.14 -11.47
C PRO A 6 26.34 3.71 -12.88
N SER A 7 25.56 4.72 -13.27
CA SER A 7 25.79 5.51 -14.47
C SER A 7 24.86 6.72 -14.50
N ASN A 8 25.42 7.85 -14.91
CA ASN A 8 24.76 9.06 -15.42
C ASN A 8 24.43 10.20 -14.43
N VAL A 9 24.96 11.38 -14.77
CA VAL A 9 24.72 12.69 -14.11
C VAL A 9 23.23 13.06 -14.09
N ARG A 10 22.44 12.49 -15.01
CA ARG A 10 20.99 12.65 -15.07
C ARG A 10 20.26 12.13 -13.84
N GLU A 11 20.70 11.03 -13.23
CA GLU A 11 20.06 10.49 -12.02
C GLU A 11 20.31 11.39 -10.81
N LEU A 12 21.49 12.01 -10.74
CA LEU A 12 21.82 12.99 -9.71
C LEU A 12 21.00 14.28 -9.89
N ALA A 13 20.85 14.76 -11.12
CA ALA A 13 20.07 15.96 -11.42
C ALA A 13 18.57 15.75 -11.09
N ASN A 14 17.99 14.62 -11.49
CA ASN A 14 16.61 14.29 -11.19
C ASN A 14 16.37 14.13 -9.67
N ALA A 15 17.30 13.48 -8.96
CA ALA A 15 17.22 13.39 -7.50
C ALA A 15 17.32 14.76 -6.81
N ALA A 16 18.13 15.68 -7.35
CA ALA A 16 18.25 17.05 -6.84
C ALA A 16 17.00 17.90 -7.14
N GLU A 17 16.39 17.74 -8.33
CA GLU A 17 15.13 18.40 -8.68
C GLU A 17 13.99 17.93 -7.80
N LEU A 18 13.84 16.61 -7.60
CA LEU A 18 12.82 16.04 -6.72
C LEU A 18 13.01 16.44 -5.25
N PHE A 19 14.27 16.61 -4.82
CA PHE A 19 14.60 17.15 -3.50
C PHE A 19 14.21 18.63 -3.37
N ALA A 20 14.52 19.46 -4.37
CA ALA A 20 14.17 20.88 -4.37
C ALA A 20 12.66 21.11 -4.37
N VAL A 21 11.89 20.22 -5.00
CA VAL A 21 10.41 20.26 -5.05
C VAL A 21 9.76 19.70 -3.78
N GLY A 22 10.54 19.16 -2.83
CA GLY A 22 10.04 18.67 -1.53
C GLY A 22 9.26 17.36 -1.58
N VAL A 23 9.37 16.62 -2.69
CA VAL A 23 8.70 15.32 -2.89
C VAL A 23 9.48 14.19 -2.21
N LEU A 24 10.76 14.39 -1.93
CA LEU A 24 11.60 13.43 -1.20
C LEU A 24 11.88 13.93 0.23
N PRO A 25 11.34 13.29 1.28
CA PRO A 25 11.77 13.55 2.65
C PRO A 25 13.22 13.09 2.84
N LEU A 26 14.00 13.86 3.61
CA LEU A 26 15.46 13.73 3.76
C LEU A 26 15.95 12.39 4.37
N ALA A 27 15.06 11.47 4.77
CA ALA A 27 15.48 10.30 5.55
C ALA A 27 14.60 9.05 5.38
N GLU A 28 13.96 8.86 4.23
CA GLU A 28 13.45 7.52 3.90
C GLU A 28 14.25 6.94 2.75
N THR A 29 14.95 5.87 3.09
CA THR A 29 15.59 4.94 2.18
C THR A 29 14.64 4.64 1.02
N VAL A 30 14.83 5.33 -0.10
CA VAL A 30 14.31 4.86 -1.39
C VAL A 30 15.03 3.54 -1.60
N ASN A 31 14.38 2.45 -1.19
CA ASN A 31 14.88 1.10 -1.40
C ASN A 31 15.10 1.00 -2.91
N PRO A 32 16.33 0.82 -3.40
CA PRO A 32 16.58 0.74 -4.85
C PRO A 32 15.87 -0.47 -5.48
N GLN A 33 15.33 -1.38 -4.67
CA GLN A 33 14.44 -2.47 -5.07
C GLN A 33 13.01 -2.02 -5.45
N LEU A 34 12.55 -0.85 -5.00
CA LEU A 34 11.28 -0.27 -5.45
C LEU A 34 11.35 0.24 -6.90
N LEU A 35 12.55 0.57 -7.39
CA LEU A 35 12.78 1.05 -8.76
C LEU A 35 12.88 -0.09 -9.79
N LEU A 36 13.01 -1.34 -9.33
CA LEU A 36 13.07 -2.54 -10.19
C LEU A 36 11.77 -3.35 -10.19
N GLN A 37 10.70 -2.83 -9.59
CA GLN A 37 9.39 -3.44 -9.76
C GLN A 37 8.88 -3.08 -11.15
N GLU A 38 8.78 -4.08 -12.03
CA GLU A 38 8.01 -3.93 -13.26
C GLU A 38 6.66 -3.26 -12.93
N PRO A 39 6.21 -2.28 -13.73
CA PRO A 39 5.01 -1.53 -13.43
C PRO A 39 3.85 -2.52 -13.26
N THR A 40 3.43 -2.69 -12.01
CA THR A 40 2.34 -3.60 -11.68
C THR A 40 1.07 -3.00 -12.28
N PRO A 41 0.23 -3.79 -12.98
CA PRO A 41 -0.99 -3.26 -13.59
C PRO A 41 -1.84 -2.53 -12.54
N LEU A 42 -2.44 -1.41 -12.94
CA LEU A 42 -3.19 -0.53 -12.04
C LEU A 42 -4.24 -1.30 -11.24
N ASP A 43 -4.98 -2.19 -11.91
CA ASP A 43 -5.97 -3.06 -11.27
C ASP A 43 -5.40 -3.85 -10.10
N ARG A 44 -4.21 -4.43 -10.25
CA ARG A 44 -3.56 -5.20 -9.19
C ARG A 44 -3.13 -4.33 -8.02
N ARG A 45 -2.62 -3.12 -8.28
CA ARG A 45 -2.26 -2.17 -7.21
C ARG A 45 -3.49 -1.76 -6.42
N VAL A 46 -4.59 -1.45 -7.12
CA VAL A 46 -5.87 -1.11 -6.47
C VAL A 46 -6.39 -2.27 -5.64
N GLU A 47 -6.28 -3.51 -6.14
CA GLU A 47 -6.68 -4.71 -5.40
C GLU A 47 -5.86 -4.96 -4.14
N GLU A 48 -4.53 -4.79 -4.22
CA GLU A 48 -3.64 -4.93 -3.07
C GLU A 48 -3.94 -3.87 -2.01
N TYR A 49 -4.16 -2.61 -2.41
CA TYR A 49 -4.57 -1.54 -1.51
C TYR A 49 -5.95 -1.80 -0.89
N GLU A 50 -6.95 -2.22 -1.67
CA GLU A 50 -8.27 -2.54 -1.15
C GLU A 50 -8.20 -3.68 -0.13
N ARG A 51 -7.40 -4.71 -0.39
CA ARG A 51 -7.14 -5.81 0.56
C ARG A 51 -6.49 -5.30 1.84
N GLN A 52 -5.50 -4.41 1.75
CA GLN A 52 -4.84 -3.83 2.93
C GLN A 52 -5.83 -3.06 3.81
N ILE A 53 -6.62 -2.16 3.22
CA ILE A 53 -7.61 -1.35 3.96
C ILE A 53 -8.63 -2.24 4.68
N ILE A 54 -9.14 -3.28 4.00
CA ILE A 54 -10.10 -4.21 4.61
C ILE A 54 -9.44 -4.97 5.76
N THR A 55 -8.19 -5.38 5.61
CA THR A 55 -7.43 -6.11 6.64
C THR A 55 -7.19 -5.24 7.88
N GLU A 56 -6.80 -4.00 7.68
CA GLU A 56 -6.59 -3.03 8.77
C GLU A 56 -7.89 -2.78 9.54
N ALA A 57 -8.99 -2.52 8.83
CA ALA A 57 -10.30 -2.32 9.46
C ALA A 57 -10.75 -3.59 10.23
N LEU A 58 -10.54 -4.78 9.67
CA LEU A 58 -10.83 -6.05 10.35
C LEU A 58 -10.00 -6.23 11.63
N ASN A 59 -8.72 -5.83 11.63
CA ASN A 59 -7.85 -5.86 12.81
C ASN A 59 -8.33 -4.89 13.90
N ILE A 60 -8.61 -3.63 13.54
CA ILE A 60 -9.05 -2.57 14.47
C ILE A 60 -10.34 -3.00 15.19
N HIS A 61 -11.29 -3.54 14.43
CA HIS A 61 -12.59 -3.95 14.96
C HIS A 61 -12.67 -5.43 15.34
N GLN A 62 -11.54 -6.13 15.49
CA GLN A 62 -11.47 -7.53 15.97
C GLN A 62 -12.43 -8.49 15.23
N GLY A 63 -12.54 -8.34 13.91
CA GLY A 63 -13.43 -9.14 13.07
C GLY A 63 -14.93 -8.86 13.23
N ARG A 64 -15.33 -7.78 13.94
CA ARG A 64 -16.74 -7.36 14.07
C ARG A 64 -17.22 -6.69 12.77
N ILE A 65 -17.75 -7.51 11.86
CA ILE A 65 -18.18 -7.10 10.51
C ILE A 65 -19.13 -5.89 10.47
N ASN A 66 -19.97 -5.71 11.49
CA ASN A 66 -20.88 -4.56 11.56
C ASN A 66 -20.11 -3.25 11.66
N GLU A 67 -19.17 -3.18 12.59
CA GLU A 67 -18.34 -2.00 12.84
C GLU A 67 -17.41 -1.74 11.64
N VAL A 68 -16.84 -2.80 11.06
CA VAL A 68 -16.01 -2.68 9.84
C VAL A 68 -16.80 -2.11 8.66
N ALA A 69 -18.04 -2.59 8.45
CA ALA A 69 -18.89 -2.11 7.37
C ALA A 69 -19.31 -0.64 7.57
N GLU A 70 -19.56 -0.25 8.81
CA GLU A 70 -19.88 1.13 9.18
C GLU A 70 -18.66 2.06 9.02
N TYR A 71 -17.49 1.63 9.50
CA TYR A 71 -16.23 2.36 9.36
C TYR A 71 -15.83 2.60 7.89
N LEU A 72 -15.95 1.56 7.06
CA LEU A 72 -15.67 1.64 5.63
C LEU A 72 -16.83 2.26 4.83
N GLN A 73 -17.96 2.57 5.48
CA GLN A 73 -19.18 3.12 4.87
C GLN A 73 -19.67 2.31 3.65
N ILE A 74 -19.61 0.98 3.75
CA ILE A 74 -20.07 0.07 2.68
C ILE A 74 -21.14 -0.91 3.18
N PRO A 75 -22.08 -1.33 2.31
CA PRO A 75 -23.01 -2.38 2.66
C PRO A 75 -22.29 -3.67 3.04
N ARG A 76 -22.77 -4.36 4.08
CA ARG A 76 -22.19 -5.64 4.57
C ARG A 76 -22.04 -6.68 3.46
N LYS A 77 -23.03 -6.77 2.56
CA LYS A 77 -22.99 -7.68 1.41
C LYS A 77 -21.80 -7.38 0.49
N LYS A 78 -21.48 -6.10 0.27
CA LYS A 78 -20.34 -5.66 -0.54
C LYS A 78 -19.03 -6.01 0.16
N LEU A 79 -18.93 -5.78 1.47
CA LEU A 79 -17.77 -6.18 2.26
C LEU A 79 -17.53 -7.70 2.18
N TYR A 80 -18.57 -8.52 2.33
CA TYR A 80 -18.43 -9.98 2.20
C TYR A 80 -17.95 -10.42 0.81
N LEU A 81 -18.44 -9.78 -0.26
CA LEU A 81 -17.96 -10.07 -1.62
C LEU A 81 -16.48 -9.73 -1.78
N ARG A 82 -16.02 -8.59 -1.24
CA ARG A 82 -14.61 -8.19 -1.24
C ARG A 82 -13.75 -9.14 -0.41
N MET A 83 -14.20 -9.49 0.79
CA MET A 83 -13.54 -10.47 1.65
C MET A 83 -13.40 -11.82 0.94
N LYS A 84 -14.46 -12.30 0.27
CA LYS A 84 -14.41 -13.53 -0.53
C LYS A 84 -13.44 -13.43 -1.70
N LYS A 85 -13.40 -12.28 -2.40
CA LYS A 85 -12.45 -12.02 -3.50
C LYS A 85 -10.99 -12.14 -3.03
N TYR A 86 -10.69 -11.66 -1.81
CA TYR A 86 -9.33 -11.64 -1.26
C TYR A 86 -9.00 -12.82 -0.32
N GLY A 87 -9.92 -13.78 -0.14
CA GLY A 87 -9.72 -14.90 0.77
C GLY A 87 -9.63 -14.51 2.25
N LEU A 88 -10.25 -13.40 2.65
CA LEU A 88 -10.26 -12.91 4.03
C LEU A 88 -11.42 -13.54 4.80
N SER A 89 -11.12 -14.17 5.93
CA SER A 89 -12.14 -14.69 6.86
C SER A 89 -12.08 -13.95 8.18
N LYS A 90 -13.23 -13.54 8.71
CA LYS A 90 -13.36 -12.82 9.98
C LYS A 90 -12.75 -13.56 11.18
N GLU A 91 -12.68 -14.89 11.09
CA GLU A 91 -12.20 -15.77 12.16
C GLU A 91 -10.69 -15.59 12.42
N HIS A 92 -9.92 -15.19 11.40
CA HIS A 92 -8.49 -14.91 11.56
C HIS A 92 -8.20 -13.61 12.32
N TYR A 93 -9.22 -12.78 12.53
CA TYR A 93 -9.10 -11.45 13.14
C TYR A 93 -9.80 -11.35 14.49
N LYS A 94 -10.38 -12.46 14.95
CA LYS A 94 -11.04 -12.54 16.25
C LYS A 94 -10.00 -12.99 17.28
N PHE A 95 -9.63 -12.08 18.17
CA PHE A 95 -8.90 -12.41 19.40
C PHE A 95 -9.85 -13.04 20.44
#